data_AF-Q60F30-F1
#
_entry.id   AF-Q60F30-F1
#
_cell.length_a   1.000
_cell.length_b   1.000
_cell.length_c   1.000
_cell.angle_alpha   90.00
_cell.angle_beta   90.00
_cell.angle_gamma   90.00
#
_symmetry.space_group_name_H-M   'P 1'
#
loop_
_entity.id
_entity.type
_entity.pdbx_description
1 polymer ?
#
loop_
_entity_poly.entity_id
_entity_poly.type
_entity_poly.pdbx_seq_one_letter_code
_entity_poly.pdbx_strand_id
1 'polypeptide(L)'
;MEMDRSWMYNIHRDSEEYREGVSAFVSFVDNNRKNKMSKYMLCPCADCKNEKMFEKSSWVHSHLIRKGFMEKYKYWSKHGEQESPDVAADEVLDVMNDPAV
;
A
#
# COMPACT_ATOMS: atom_id res chain seq x y z
N MET A 1 4.32 -4.52 13.03
CA MET A 1 5.67 -4.31 12.45
C MET A 1 5.55 -3.20 11.43
N GLU A 2 6.32 -2.12 11.56
CA GLU A 2 6.37 -1.06 10.55
C GLU A 2 6.95 -1.68 9.26
N MET A 3 6.22 -1.61 8.14
CA MET A 3 6.80 -2.00 6.85
C MET A 3 7.93 -1.03 6.54
N ASP A 4 9.10 -1.53 6.16
CA ASP A 4 10.20 -0.66 5.75
C ASP A 4 9.82 0.11 4.48
N ARG A 5 9.65 1.43 4.64
CA ARG A 5 9.38 2.39 3.56
C ARG A 5 10.54 3.35 3.34
N SER A 6 11.71 3.05 3.91
CA SER A 6 12.92 3.84 3.72
C SER A 6 13.27 3.96 2.23
N TRP A 7 13.05 2.91 1.45
CA TRP A 7 13.26 2.90 0.00
C TRP A 7 12.50 3.99 -0.76
N MET A 8 11.37 4.48 -0.23
CA MET A 8 10.59 5.53 -0.88
C MET A 8 11.24 6.92 -0.83
N TYR A 9 12.12 7.16 0.16
CA TYR A 9 12.65 8.49 0.47
C TYR A 9 14.18 8.55 0.57
N ASN A 10 14.81 7.46 1.01
CA ASN A 10 16.24 7.43 1.31
C ASN A 10 17.07 6.88 0.14
N ILE A 11 16.41 6.47 -0.94
CA ILE A 11 17.04 5.80 -2.08
C ILE A 11 16.79 6.59 -3.36
N HIS A 12 17.83 6.70 -4.19
CA HIS A 12 17.75 7.43 -5.45
C HIS A 12 16.81 6.74 -6.43
N ARG A 13 15.99 7.51 -7.16
CA ARG A 13 14.95 6.96 -8.05
C ARG A 13 15.46 6.15 -9.25
N ASP A 14 16.73 6.31 -9.58
CA ASP A 14 17.39 5.52 -10.62
C ASP A 14 17.93 4.18 -10.13
N SER A 15 17.92 3.93 -8.82
CA SER A 15 18.31 2.63 -8.30
C SER A 15 17.30 1.56 -8.69
N GLU A 16 17.80 0.33 -8.78
CA GLU A 16 16.98 -0.86 -8.94
C GLU A 16 16.00 -1.01 -7.78
N GLU A 17 16.48 -0.88 -6.54
CA GLU A 17 15.67 -1.00 -5.32
C GLU A 17 14.45 -0.06 -5.31
N TYR A 18 14.63 1.21 -5.72
CA TYR A 18 13.50 2.14 -5.81
C TYR A 18 12.49 1.69 -6.89
N ARG A 19 12.98 1.25 -8.05
CA ARG A 19 12.13 0.82 -9.18
C ARG A 19 11.37 -0.47 -8.86
N GLU A 20 12.00 -1.39 -8.16
CA GLU A 20 11.37 -2.60 -7.64
C GLU A 20 10.30 -2.27 -6.60
N GLY A 21 10.61 -1.40 -5.64
CA GLY A 21 9.63 -0.92 -4.65
C GLY A 21 8.42 -0.25 -5.30
N VAL A 22 8.64 0.61 -6.31
CA VAL A 22 7.54 1.22 -7.08
C VAL A 22 6.73 0.17 -7.84
N SER A 23 7.38 -0.83 -8.43
CA SER A 23 6.70 -1.92 -9.16
C SER A 23 5.84 -2.77 -8.22
N ALA A 24 6.36 -3.10 -7.04
CA ALA A 24 5.64 -3.81 -6.00
C ALA A 24 4.44 -3.01 -5.50
N PHE A 25 4.64 -1.72 -5.19
CA PHE A 25 3.56 -0.80 -4.81
C PHE A 25 2.45 -0.75 -5.86
N VAL A 26 2.79 -0.49 -7.12
CA VAL A 26 1.81 -0.35 -8.19
C VAL A 26 1.03 -1.66 -8.41
N SER A 27 1.70 -2.80 -8.30
CA SER A 27 1.06 -4.12 -8.40
C SER A 27 0.07 -4.34 -7.25
N PHE A 28 0.46 -3.98 -6.02
CA PHE A 28 -0.44 -4.02 -4.85
C PHE A 28 -1.69 -3.17 -5.07
N VAL A 29 -1.52 -1.92 -5.49
CA VAL A 29 -2.64 -1.00 -5.74
C VAL A 29 -3.55 -1.49 -6.87
N ASP A 30 -2.98 -1.99 -7.96
CA ASP A 30 -3.72 -2.51 -9.11
C ASP A 30 -4.55 -3.74 -8.74
N ASN A 31 -3.99 -4.64 -7.93
CA ASN A 31 -4.68 -5.82 -7.41
C ASN A 31 -5.80 -5.44 -6.45
N ASN A 32 -5.54 -4.55 -5.47
CA ASN A 32 -6.59 -4.07 -4.57
C ASN A 32 -7.73 -3.36 -5.35
N ARG A 33 -7.40 -2.57 -6.38
CA ARG A 33 -8.40 -1.96 -7.25
C ARG A 33 -9.30 -3.01 -7.91
N LYS A 34 -8.70 -4.04 -8.54
CA LYS A 34 -9.43 -5.13 -9.20
C LYS A 34 -10.32 -5.89 -8.20
N ASN A 35 -9.80 -6.22 -7.03
CA ASN A 35 -10.54 -6.92 -5.97
C ASN A 35 -11.76 -6.13 -5.50
N LYS A 36 -11.65 -4.80 -5.44
CA LYS A 36 -12.77 -3.89 -5.10
C LYS A 36 -13.65 -3.54 -6.30
N MET A 37 -13.46 -4.18 -7.46
CA MET A 37 -14.15 -3.87 -8.72
C MET A 37 -14.11 -2.38 -9.09
N SER A 38 -13.06 -1.67 -8.66
CA SER A 38 -12.89 -0.25 -8.97
C SER A 38 -12.25 -0.08 -10.35
N LYS A 39 -12.61 1.00 -11.04
CA LYS A 39 -12.00 1.38 -12.32
C LYS A 39 -10.71 2.20 -12.15
N TYR A 40 -10.55 2.90 -11.03
CA TYR A 40 -9.49 3.89 -10.87
C TYR A 40 -8.61 3.67 -9.63
N MET A 41 -7.35 4.12 -9.72
CA MET A 41 -6.38 4.16 -8.62
C MET A 41 -5.97 5.60 -8.33
N LEU A 42 -5.81 5.92 -7.05
CA LEU A 42 -5.22 7.19 -6.62
C LEU A 42 -3.71 7.20 -6.85
N CYS A 43 -3.18 8.32 -7.35
CA CYS A 43 -1.75 8.50 -7.54
C CYS A 43 -1.12 9.25 -6.35
N PRO A 44 -0.22 8.61 -5.58
CA PRO A 44 0.44 9.23 -4.44
C PRO A 44 1.71 10.00 -4.84
N CYS A 45 1.91 10.35 -6.11
CA CYS A 45 3.12 11.10 -6.49
C CYS A 45 3.09 12.53 -5.94
N ALA A 46 4.27 13.17 -5.88
CA ALA A 46 4.44 14.52 -5.33
C ALA A 46 3.46 15.57 -5.89
N ASP A 47 3.09 15.45 -7.16
CA ASP A 47 2.16 16.37 -7.83
C ASP A 47 0.70 15.99 -7.65
N CYS A 48 0.39 14.69 -7.58
CA CYS A 48 -0.99 14.19 -7.55
C CYS A 48 -1.55 14.08 -6.14
N LYS A 49 -0.70 13.86 -5.13
CA LYS A 49 -1.03 13.89 -3.70
C LYS A 49 -2.26 13.06 -3.29
N ASN A 50 -2.52 11.95 -3.97
CA ASN A 50 -3.74 11.14 -3.80
C ASN A 50 -5.04 11.91 -4.04
N GLU A 51 -5.04 12.84 -4.99
CA GLU A 51 -6.20 13.60 -5.47
C GLU A 51 -6.53 13.26 -6.93
N LYS A 52 -5.54 12.82 -7.71
CA LYS A 52 -5.73 12.39 -9.11
C LYS A 52 -5.88 10.87 -9.21
N MET A 53 -6.79 10.47 -10.07
CA MET A 53 -7.17 9.08 -10.32
C MET A 53 -6.78 8.65 -11.74
N PHE A 54 -6.28 7.42 -11.87
CA PHE A 54 -5.89 6.84 -13.15
C PHE A 54 -6.43 5.42 -13.30
N GLU A 55 -6.87 5.09 -14.52
CA GLU A 55 -7.33 3.74 -14.85
C GLU A 55 -6.15 2.78 -15.08
N LYS A 56 -5.09 3.26 -15.75
CA LYS A 56 -3.91 2.43 -16.07
C LYS A 56 -2.84 2.56 -14.99
N SER A 57 -2.35 1.44 -14.51
CA SER A 57 -1.26 1.35 -13.52
C SER A 57 0.05 1.95 -14.04
N SER A 58 0.28 1.88 -15.36
CA SER A 58 1.45 2.48 -16.02
C SER A 58 1.56 4.00 -15.82
N TRP A 59 0.44 4.72 -15.70
CA TRP A 59 0.46 6.15 -15.39
C TRP A 59 0.94 6.42 -13.97
N VAL A 60 0.42 5.67 -13.00
CA VAL A 60 0.82 5.77 -11.59
C VAL A 60 2.31 5.42 -11.45
N HIS A 61 2.74 4.32 -12.08
CA HIS A 61 4.15 3.91 -12.12
C HIS A 61 5.05 5.01 -12.69
N SER A 62 4.74 5.51 -13.90
CA SER A 62 5.54 6.55 -14.56
C SER A 62 5.64 7.83 -13.70
N HIS A 63 4.55 8.22 -13.04
CA HIS A 63 4.58 9.34 -12.13
C HIS A 63 5.49 9.12 -10.92
N LEU A 64 5.48 7.92 -10.33
CA LEU A 64 6.34 7.62 -9.18
C LEU A 64 7.82 7.55 -9.55
N ILE A 65 8.16 7.06 -10.74
CA ILE A 65 9.54 7.10 -11.26
C ILE A 65 10.00 8.55 -11.48
N ARG A 66 9.18 9.38 -12.13
CA ARG A 66 9.59 10.73 -12.55
C ARG A 66 9.54 11.75 -11.41
N LYS A 67 8.56 11.61 -10.50
CA LYS A 67 8.20 12.66 -9.53
C LYS A 67 8.42 12.25 -8.08
N GLY A 68 8.58 10.95 -7.81
CA GLY A 68 8.61 10.45 -6.44
C GLY A 68 7.24 10.43 -5.77
N PHE A 69 7.21 9.91 -4.55
CA PHE A 69 6.05 9.95 -3.67
C PHE A 69 5.83 11.34 -3.06
N MET A 70 4.60 11.64 -2.67
CA MET A 70 4.28 12.80 -1.85
C MET A 70 4.95 12.68 -0.47
N GLU A 71 5.35 13.81 0.10
CA GLU A 71 6.02 13.82 1.41
C GLU A 71 5.17 13.18 2.50
N LYS A 72 5.84 12.51 3.45
CA LYS A 72 5.22 11.87 4.63
C LYS A 72 4.16 10.82 4.30
N TYR A 73 4.17 10.27 3.08
CA TYR A 73 3.32 9.16 2.69
C TYR A 73 3.85 7.85 3.28
N LYS A 74 3.36 7.51 4.48
CA LYS A 74 3.81 6.32 5.24
C LYS A 74 2.94 5.10 4.98
N TYR A 75 1.63 5.29 4.92
CA TYR A 75 0.64 4.23 4.82
C TYR A 75 -0.08 4.26 3.48
N TRP A 76 -0.33 3.08 2.94
CA TRP A 76 -1.15 2.86 1.74
C TRP A 76 -2.62 2.67 2.12
N SER A 77 -3.10 3.35 3.15
CA SER A 77 -4.47 3.22 3.69
C SER A 77 -5.53 3.56 2.64
N LYS A 78 -5.29 4.61 1.84
CA LYS A 78 -6.11 4.97 0.65
C LYS A 78 -6.10 3.89 -0.44
N HIS A 79 -5.22 2.91 -0.34
CA HIS A 79 -5.02 1.85 -1.33
C HIS A 79 -5.22 0.45 -0.74
N GLY A 80 -5.79 0.34 0.46
CA GLY A 80 -6.22 -0.92 1.05
C GLY A 80 -5.21 -1.63 1.94
N GLU A 81 -4.10 -0.99 2.30
CA GLU A 81 -3.27 -1.48 3.41
C GLU A 81 -4.08 -1.40 4.71
N GLN A 82 -4.30 -2.57 5.31
CA GLN A 82 -4.88 -2.66 6.64
C GLN A 82 -3.79 -2.36 7.66
N GLU A 83 -4.09 -1.49 8.63
CA GLU A 83 -3.26 -1.39 9.83
C GLU A 83 -3.34 -2.75 10.53
N SER A 84 -2.19 -3.38 10.81
CA SER A 84 -2.19 -4.60 11.61
C SER A 84 -2.86 -4.27 12.96
N PRO A 85 -3.83 -5.05 13.44
CA PRO A 85 -4.36 -4.83 14.78
C PRO A 85 -3.18 -4.87 15.75
N ASP A 86 -3.01 -3.79 16.52
CA ASP A 86 -2.08 -3.78 17.63
C ASP A 86 -2.44 -4.96 18.54
N VAL A 87 -1.54 -5.93 18.68
CA VAL A 87 -1.69 -7.05 19.60
C VAL A 87 -1.58 -6.53 21.04
N ALA A 88 -2.68 -5.96 21.51
CA ALA A 88 -2.94 -5.63 22.90
C ALA A 88 -4.44 -5.84 23.18
N ALA A 89 -4.89 -7.08 23.06
CA ALA A 89 -6.05 -7.59 23.78
C ALA A 89 -5.77 -9.06 24.09
N ASP A 90 -5.63 -9.32 25.37
CA ASP A 90 -5.38 -10.60 26.03
C ASP A 90 -6.24 -11.76 25.52
N GLU A 91 -5.67 -12.94 25.71
CA GLU A 91 -6.32 -14.25 25.68
C GLU A 91 -7.69 -14.25 26.38
N VAL A 92 -8.73 -14.73 25.70
CA VAL A 92 -9.74 -15.63 26.28
C VAL A 92 -10.38 -16.45 25.15
N LEU A 93 -9.72 -17.53 24.74
CA LEU A 93 -10.45 -18.70 24.26
C LEU A 93 -10.45 -19.72 25.39
N ASP A 94 -11.18 -19.41 26.46
CA ASP A 94 -11.60 -20.43 27.40
C ASP A 94 -12.51 -21.42 26.69
N VAL A 95 -12.11 -22.67 26.84
CA VAL A 95 -12.52 -23.85 26.09
C VAL A 95 -13.99 -24.17 26.35
N MET A 96 -14.87 -23.91 25.38
CA MET A 96 -16.17 -24.60 25.30
C MET A 96 -15.98 -25.92 24.56
N ASN A 97 -15.42 -26.90 25.27
CA ASN A 97 -15.51 -28.30 24.91
C ASN A 97 -16.62 -28.93 25.74
N ASP A 98 -17.81 -29.07 25.16
CA ASP A 98 -18.78 -30.07 25.60
C ASP A 98 -19.65 -30.51 24.40
N PRO A 99 -19.42 -31.69 23.81
CA PRO A 99 -20.39 -32.34 22.96
C PRO A 99 -21.23 -33.30 23.81
N ALA A 100 -22.37 -32.82 24.29
CA ALA A 100 -23.40 -33.67 24.86
C ALA A 100 -24.58 -33.77 23.88
N VAL A 101 -24.52 -34.73 22.94
CA VAL A 101 -25.63 -35.66 22.55
C VAL A 101 -25.03 -36.90 21.89
#